data_AF-A0A3M5RYK6-F1
#
_entry.id   AF-A0A3M5RYK6-F1
#
_cell.length_a   1.000
_cell.length_b   1.000
_cell.length_c   1.000
_cell.angle_alpha   90.00
_cell.angle_beta   90.00
_cell.angle_gamma   90.00
#
_symmetry.space_group_name_H-M   'P 1'
#
loop_
_entity.id
_entity.type
_entity.pdbx_description
1 polymer ?
#
loop_
_entity_poly.entity_id
_entity_poly.type
_entity_poly.pdbx_seq_one_letter_code
_entity_poly.pdbx_strand_id
1 'polypeptide(L)' 'MALRIGTASQKGGVYKSAIARALATTYASAGWTVKICDLDIDQSTCHDWNLRRMKAGIEPIIGAMPR' A
#
# COMPACT_ATOMS: atom_id res chain seq x y z
N MET A 1 -3.54 18.43 -7.00
CA MET A 1 -4.29 17.32 -7.62
C MET A 1 -3.59 16.01 -7.27
N ALA A 2 -4.29 14.93 -6.95
CA ALA A 2 -3.67 13.64 -6.60
C ALA A 2 -4.27 12.50 -7.45
N LEU A 3 -3.42 11.62 -7.99
CA LEU A 3 -3.85 10.40 -8.67
C LEU A 3 -4.37 9.40 -7.63
N ARG A 4 -5.57 8.84 -7.85
CA ARG A 4 -6.19 7.85 -6.97
C ARG A 4 -6.36 6.54 -7.73
N ILE A 5 -5.81 5.45 -7.20
CA ILE A 5 -5.88 4.12 -7.80
C ILE A 5 -6.54 3.18 -6.79
N GLY A 6 -7.59 2.48 -7.22
CA GLY A 6 -8.29 1.49 -6.40
C GLY A 6 -8.04 0.08 -6.92
N THR A 7 -7.58 -0.83 -6.05
CA THR A 7 -7.44 -2.26 -6.38
C THR A 7 -8.58 -3.04 -5.72
N ALA A 8 -9.55 -3.50 -6.52
CA ALA A 8 -10.73 -4.22 -6.04
C ALA A 8 -11.00 -5.49 -6.86
N SER A 9 -11.59 -6.50 -6.22
CA SER A 9 -12.05 -7.74 -6.86
C SER A 9 -12.99 -8.50 -5.93
N GLN A 10 -14.00 -9.16 -6.52
CA GLN A 10 -15.02 -9.96 -5.84
C GLN A 10 -14.47 -11.21 -5.17
N LYS A 11 -13.36 -11.77 -5.67
CA LYS A 11 -12.74 -12.97 -5.10
C LYS A 11 -11.60 -12.62 -4.14
N GLY A 12 -11.53 -13.30 -3.00
CA GLY A 12 -10.37 -13.25 -2.09
C GLY A 12 -9.13 -13.88 -2.73
N GLY A 13 -7.93 -13.41 -2.36
CA GLY A 13 -6.67 -14.05 -2.77
C GLY A 13 -6.19 -13.80 -4.21
N VAL A 14 -6.83 -12.92 -4.99
CA VAL A 14 -6.42 -12.59 -6.37
C VAL A 14 -5.38 -11.46 -6.44
N TYR A 15 -4.42 -11.45 -5.51
CA TYR A 15 -3.25 -10.54 -5.52
C TYR A 15 -3.56 -9.03 -5.39
N LYS A 16 -4.77 -8.61 -4.98
CA LYS A 16 -5.14 -7.18 -4.79
C LYS A 16 -4.10 -6.39 -3.99
N SER A 17 -3.79 -6.87 -2.78
CA SER A 17 -2.82 -6.24 -1.88
C SER A 17 -1.38 -6.36 -2.39
N ALA A 18 -1.05 -7.35 -3.23
CA ALA A 18 0.26 -7.41 -3.87
C ALA A 18 0.43 -6.30 -4.91
N ILE A 19 -0.58 -6.09 -5.75
CA ILE A 19 -0.57 -5.02 -6.76
C ILE A 19 -0.54 -3.64 -6.09
N ALA A 20 -1.35 -3.42 -5.05
CA ALA A 20 -1.35 -2.15 -4.32
C ALA A 20 0.03 -1.81 -3.74
N ARG A 21 0.71 -2.80 -3.15
CA ARG A 21 2.08 -2.63 -2.62
C ARG A 21 3.10 -2.36 -3.72
N ALA A 22 3.02 -3.09 -4.84
CA ALA A 22 3.92 -2.90 -5.97
C ALA A 22 3.76 -1.50 -6.59
N LEU A 23 2.53 -1.05 -6.82
CA LEU A 23 2.26 0.31 -7.29
C LEU A 23 2.86 1.33 -6.31
N ALA A 24 2.61 1.16 -5.00
CA ALA A 24 3.09 2.11 -4.02
C ALA A 24 4.62 2.21 -3.98
N THR A 25 5.33 1.08 -4.01
CA THR A 25 6.80 1.08 -4.06
C THR A 25 7.33 1.65 -5.36
N THR A 26 6.72 1.33 -6.51
CA THR A 26 7.22 1.79 -7.82
C THR A 26 7.05 3.30 -7.98
N TYR A 27 5.89 3.86 -7.60
CA TYR A 27 5.69 5.30 -7.63
C TYR A 27 6.61 6.03 -6.64
N ALA A 28 6.78 5.48 -5.43
CA ALA A 28 7.67 6.08 -4.45
C ALA A 28 9.14 6.06 -4.92
N SER A 29 9.59 4.95 -5.51
CA SER A 29 10.92 4.85 -6.14
C SER A 29 11.09 5.82 -7.32
N ALA A 30 10.01 6.18 -8.01
CA ALA A 30 10.01 7.20 -9.06
C ALA A 30 9.98 8.64 -8.51
N GLY A 31 10.11 8.83 -7.19
CA GLY A 31 10.17 10.14 -6.54
C GLY A 31 8.79 10.76 -6.20
N TRP A 32 7.71 9.98 -6.31
CA TRP A 32 6.38 10.47 -5.98
C TRP A 32 6.09 10.33 -4.49
N THR A 33 5.40 11.31 -3.92
CA THR A 33 4.83 11.16 -2.58
C THR A 33 3.63 10.22 -2.64
N VAL A 34 3.76 9.03 -2.06
CA VAL A 34 2.73 8.00 -2.09
C VAL A 34 2.10 7.79 -0.71
N LYS A 35 0.79 7.58 -0.71
CA LYS A 35 0.04 7.13 0.47
C LYS A 35 -0.79 5.89 0.11
N ILE A 36 -0.67 4.83 0.91
CA ILE A 36 -1.50 3.63 0.80
C ILE A 36 -2.64 3.67 1.83
N CYS A 37 -3.83 3.23 1.41
CA CYS A 37 -5.02 3.11 2.24
C CYS A 37 -5.52 1.67 2.15
N ASP A 38 -5.74 1.04 3.30
CA ASP A 38 -6.30 -0.31 3.38
C ASP A 38 -7.76 -0.19 3.83
N LEU A 39 -8.67 -0.65 2.98
CA LEU A 39 -10.12 -0.60 3.25
C LEU A 39 -10.67 -1.99 3.64
N ASP A 40 -9.80 -3.02 3.67
CA ASP A 40 -10.14 -4.35 4.14
C ASP A 40 -9.89 -4.43 5.66
N ILE A 41 -10.94 -4.11 6.42
CA ILE A 41 -10.89 -3.95 7.87
C ILE A 41 -10.44 -5.25 8.55
N ASP A 42 -10.92 -6.39 8.05
CA ASP A 42 -10.67 -7.69 8.67
C ASP A 42 -9.25 -8.18 8.44
N GLN A 43 -8.64 -7.90 7.27
CA GLN A 43 -7.34 -8.45 6.90
C GLN A 43 -6.16 -7.49 7.09
N SER A 44 -6.35 -6.17 6.92
CA SER A 44 -5.31 -5.13 7.13
C SER A 44 -3.93 -5.40 6.49
N THR A 45 -3.91 -6.15 5.38
CA THR A 45 -2.67 -6.72 4.81
C THR A 45 -1.66 -5.65 4.38
N CYS A 46 -2.13 -4.54 3.79
CA CYS A 46 -1.28 -3.46 3.30
C CYS A 46 -0.74 -2.61 4.46
N HIS A 47 -1.58 -2.35 5.47
CA HIS A 47 -1.19 -1.58 6.64
C HIS A 47 -0.08 -2.28 7.44
N ASP A 48 -0.29 -3.56 7.79
CA ASP A 48 0.69 -4.32 8.57
C ASP A 48 2.00 -4.57 7.80
N TRP A 49 1.92 -4.68 6.48
CA TRP A 49 3.11 -4.69 5.62
C TRP A 49 3.89 -3.37 5.70
N ASN A 50 3.21 -2.22 5.61
CA ASN A 50 3.89 -0.94 5.63
C ASN A 50 4.53 -0.65 7.00
N LEU A 51 3.83 -0.97 8.09
CA LEU A 51 4.38 -0.86 9.45
C LEU A 51 5.67 -1.66 9.62
N ARG A 52 5.72 -2.89 9.10
CA ARG A 52 6.94 -3.71 9.15
C ARG A 52 8.09 -3.08 8.37
N ARG A 53 7.83 -2.51 7.19
CA ARG A 53 8.84 -1.80 6.40
C ARG A 53 9.37 -0.57 7.13
N MET A 54 8.47 0.24 7.71
CA MET A 54 8.84 1.42 8.48
C MET A 54 9.72 1.07 9.69
N LYS A 55 9.33 0.05 10.46
CA LYS A 55 10.13 -0.44 11.60
C LYS A 55 11.51 -0.94 11.19
N ALA A 56 11.62 -1.54 10.02
CA ALA A 56 12.89 -2.03 9.48
C ALA A 56 13.67 -0.97 8.67
N GLY A 57 13.17 0.27 8.57
CA GLY A 57 13.84 1.34 7.81
C GLY A 57 13.99 1.05 6.31
N ILE A 58 13.05 0.30 5.72
CA ILE A 58 13.14 -0.13 4.32
C ILE A 58 12.63 0.95 3.37
N GLU A 59 13.54 1.48 2.55
CA GLU A 59 13.22 2.42 1.47
C GLU A 59 12.58 1.72 0.24
N PRO A 60 11.74 2.43 -0.55
CA PRO A 60 11.25 3.79 -0.31
C PRO A 60 10.23 3.85 0.85
N ILE A 61 10.21 4.98 1.57
CA ILE A 61 9.18 5.28 2.57
C ILE A 61 7.83 5.50 1.88
N ILE A 62 6.81 4.78 2.35
CA ILE A 62 5.43 4.91 1.90
C ILE A 62 4.60 5.37 3.09
N GLY A 63 3.82 6.44 2.89
CA GLY A 63 2.85 6.86 3.90
C GLY A 63 1.72 5.84 4.00
N ALA A 64 1.28 5.51 5.20
CA ALA A 64 0.02 4.77 5.41
C ALA A 64 -0.99 5.69 6.11
N MET A 65 -2.25 5.57 5.74
CA MET A 65 -3.31 6.15 6.56
C MET A 65 -3.38 5.36 7.89
N PRO A 66 -3.44 6.04 9.05
CA PRO A 66 -3.74 5.36 10.30
C PRO A 66 -5.10 4.66 10.19
N ARG A 67 -5.20 3.48 10.80
CA ARG A 67 -6.48 2.78 10.98
C ARG A 67 -7.41 3.61 11.86
#